data_AF-A0A9E4P9A5-F1
#
_entry.id   AF-A0A9E4P9A5-F1
#
_cell.length_a   1.000
_cell.length_b   1.000
_cell.length_c   1.000
_cell.angle_alpha   90.00
_cell.angle_beta   90.00
_cell.angle_gamma   90.00
#
_symmetry.space_group_name_H-M   'P 1'
#
loop_
_entity.id
_entity.type
_entity.pdbx_description
1 polymer ?
#
loop_
_entity_poly.entity_id
_entity_poly.type
_entity_poly.pdbx_seq_one_letter_code
_entity_poly.pdbx_strand_id
1 'polypeptide(L)'
;MSESPTHPARLITDSKALKAVIEKLRDEPVVALDTESNGFHRYPERVCLVQLASRDENYLVDPLAVADMSPLGLLLMDRRV
;
A
#
# COMPACT_ATOMS: atom_id res chain seq x y z
N MET A 1 -10.68 5.06 -26.39
CA MET A 1 -10.03 4.62 -25.15
C MET A 1 -10.94 5.08 -24.03
N SER A 2 -11.69 4.18 -23.41
CA SER A 2 -12.54 4.54 -22.26
C SER A 2 -11.63 4.94 -21.12
N GLU A 3 -11.85 6.10 -20.50
CA GLU A 3 -11.17 6.42 -19.24
C GLU A 3 -11.54 5.37 -18.21
N SER A 4 -10.54 4.84 -17.51
CA SER A 4 -10.76 4.00 -16.34
C SER A 4 -11.33 4.88 -15.22
N PRO A 5 -12.28 4.38 -14.41
CA PRO A 5 -12.78 5.14 -13.27
C PRO A 5 -11.62 5.55 -12.35
N THR A 6 -11.53 6.84 -12.04
CA THR A 6 -10.51 7.39 -11.14
C THR A 6 -11.01 7.30 -9.70
N HIS A 7 -10.53 6.30 -8.97
CA HIS A 7 -10.81 6.20 -7.54
C HIS A 7 -9.87 7.15 -6.77
N PRO A 8 -10.39 8.06 -5.91
CA PRO A 8 -9.55 8.92 -5.09
C PRO A 8 -8.69 8.07 -4.16
N ALA A 9 -7.41 8.41 -4.06
CA ALA A 9 -6.49 7.67 -3.19
C ALA A 9 -6.63 8.12 -1.74
N ARG A 10 -6.66 7.15 -0.81
CA ARG A 10 -6.71 7.41 0.64
C ARG A 10 -5.29 7.33 1.22
N LEU A 11 -4.89 8.39 1.92
CA LEU A 11 -3.61 8.43 2.63
C LEU A 11 -3.71 7.68 3.98
N ILE A 12 -2.75 6.81 4.24
CA ILE A 12 -2.66 5.96 5.43
C ILE A 12 -1.34 6.28 6.15
N THR A 13 -1.44 6.79 7.38
CA THR A 13 -0.29 7.28 8.17
C THR A 13 -0.20 6.66 9.57
N ASP A 14 -1.09 5.72 9.91
CA ASP A 14 -1.08 5.04 11.20
C ASP A 14 -1.33 3.52 11.08
N SER A 15 -0.82 2.76 12.05
CA SER A 15 -0.87 1.29 12.03
C SER A 15 -2.30 0.71 12.09
N LYS A 16 -3.24 1.41 12.72
CA LYS A 16 -4.63 0.94 12.82
C LYS A 16 -5.31 1.05 11.46
N ALA A 17 -5.12 2.17 10.77
CA ALA A 17 -5.61 2.37 9.41
C ALA A 17 -4.96 1.38 8.44
N LEU A 18 -3.64 1.16 8.51
CA LEU A 18 -2.98 0.15 7.67
C LEU A 18 -3.56 -1.23 7.90
N LYS A 19 -3.72 -1.67 9.15
CA LYS A 19 -4.29 -2.99 9.45
C LYS A 19 -5.68 -3.17 8.83
N ALA A 20 -6.56 -2.17 8.96
CA ALA A 20 -7.91 -2.22 8.40
C ALA A 20 -7.90 -2.30 6.86
N VAL A 21 -6.99 -1.58 6.21
CA VAL A 21 -6.83 -1.64 4.75
C VAL A 21 -6.35 -3.02 4.31
N ILE A 22 -5.35 -3.58 5.00
CA ILE A 22 -4.81 -4.90 4.68
C ILE A 22 -5.85 -6.01 4.90
N GLU A 23 -6.64 -5.94 5.97
CA GLU A 23 -7.73 -6.90 6.21
C GLU A 23 -8.74 -6.87 5.07
N LYS A 24 -9.06 -5.69 4.53
CA LYS A 24 -9.94 -5.56 3.35
C LYS A 24 -9.30 -6.13 2.07
N LEU A 25 -8.03 -5.78 1.81
CA LEU A 25 -7.33 -6.21 0.60
C LEU A 25 -7.05 -7.72 0.56
N ARG A 26 -7.08 -8.41 1.70
CA ARG A 26 -6.95 -9.88 1.76
C ARG A 26 -8.09 -10.64 1.10
N ASP A 27 -9.26 -10.02 0.97
CA ASP A 27 -10.42 -10.62 0.30
C ASP A 27 -10.45 -10.31 -1.21
N GLU A 28 -9.53 -9.48 -1.70
CA GLU A 28 -9.40 -9.16 -3.11
C GLU A 28 -8.62 -10.24 -3.87
N PRO A 29 -9.06 -10.64 -5.08
CA PRO A 29 -8.39 -11.68 -5.84
C PRO A 29 -7.05 -11.25 -6.46
N VAL A 30 -6.83 -9.93 -6.59
CA VAL A 30 -5.60 -9.32 -7.11
C VAL A 30 -5.43 -7.96 -6.45
N VAL A 31 -4.22 -7.68 -5.97
CA VAL A 31 -3.84 -6.38 -5.42
C VAL A 31 -2.65 -5.84 -6.21
N ALA A 32 -2.75 -4.60 -6.69
CA ALA A 32 -1.62 -3.89 -7.28
C ALA A 32 -0.74 -3.30 -6.15
N LEU A 33 0.58 -3.33 -6.35
CA LEU A 33 1.59 -2.83 -5.44
C LEU A 33 2.64 -2.06 -6.23
N ASP A 34 2.99 -0.87 -5.75
CA ASP A 34 4.15 -0.10 -6.22
C ASP A 34 4.81 0.63 -5.05
N THR A 35 6.04 1.12 -5.23
CA THR A 35 6.80 1.79 -4.17
C THR A 35 7.60 2.97 -4.70
N GLU A 36 7.70 4.03 -3.91
CA GLU A 36 8.62 5.15 -4.15
C GLU A 36 9.76 5.18 -3.12
N SER A 37 10.97 5.52 -3.54
CA SER A 37 12.16 5.56 -2.67
C SER A 37 13.04 6.80 -2.93
N ASN A 38 13.88 7.16 -1.95
CA ASN A 38 14.76 8.33 -2.05
C ASN A 38 16.26 7.98 -2.15
N GLY A 39 16.66 7.23 -3.18
CA GLY A 39 18.04 6.75 -3.34
C GLY A 39 19.13 7.83 -3.54
N PHE A 40 18.80 9.03 -4.04
CA PHE A 40 19.81 10.06 -4.34
C PHE A 40 20.34 10.84 -3.12
N HIS A 41 19.64 10.79 -1.98
CA HIS A 41 19.96 11.62 -0.81
C HIS A 41 20.11 10.81 0.49
N ARG A 42 20.00 9.48 0.45
CA ARG A 42 20.10 8.63 1.64
C ARG A 42 20.66 7.24 1.32
N TYR A 43 21.69 6.83 2.06
CA TYR A 43 22.21 5.46 2.06
C TYR A 43 22.20 4.88 3.49
N PRO A 44 21.58 3.71 3.73
CA PRO A 44 20.82 2.92 2.76
C PRO A 44 19.56 3.65 2.29
N GLU A 45 19.12 3.29 1.09
CA GLU A 45 17.87 3.77 0.50
C GLU A 45 16.68 3.44 1.40
N ARG A 46 15.65 4.28 1.34
CA ARG A 46 14.45 4.11 2.15
C ARG A 46 13.20 4.24 1.27
N VAL A 47 12.29 3.29 1.41
CA VAL A 47 10.94 3.39 0.86
C VAL A 47 10.23 4.55 1.55
N CYS A 48 9.76 5.52 0.78
CA CYS A 48 9.10 6.73 1.25
C CYS A 48 7.59 6.71 1.01
N LEU A 49 7.12 5.83 0.13
CA LEU A 49 5.70 5.60 -0.10
C LEU A 49 5.49 4.17 -0.58
N VAL A 50 4.36 3.58 -0.17
CA VAL A 50 3.85 2.33 -0.74
C VAL A 50 2.47 2.60 -1.31
N GLN A 51 2.25 2.23 -2.57
CA GLN A 51 0.97 2.36 -3.24
C GLN A 51 0.30 0.99 -3.34
N LEU A 52 -0.97 0.91 -2.92
CA LEU A 52 -1.79 -0.30 -3.04
C LEU A 52 -3.08 0.03 -3.79
N ALA A 53 -3.55 -0.88 -4.63
CA ALA A 53 -4.87 -0.74 -5.26
C ALA A 53 -5.60 -2.08 -5.41
N SER A 54 -6.92 -2.05 -5.24
CA SER A 54 -7.83 -3.08 -5.72
C SER A 54 -8.53 -2.61 -7.00
N ARG A 55 -9.59 -3.29 -7.43
CA ARG A 55 -10.42 -2.82 -8.55
C ARG A 55 -11.14 -1.50 -8.24
N ASP A 56 -11.50 -1.28 -6.99
CA ASP A 56 -12.43 -0.23 -6.58
C ASP A 56 -11.79 0.84 -5.67
N GLU A 57 -10.57 0.61 -5.16
CA GLU A 57 -9.94 1.51 -4.20
C GLU A 57 -8.44 1.65 -4.39
N ASN A 58 -7.94 2.86 -4.09
CA ASN A 58 -6.54 3.24 -4.12
C ASN A 58 -6.07 3.70 -2.73
N TYR A 59 -4.88 3.28 -2.33
CA TYR A 59 -4.27 3.60 -1.04
C TYR A 59 -2.84 4.09 -1.21
N LEU A 60 -2.50 5.17 -0.53
CA LEU A 60 -1.13 5.66 -0.37
C LEU A 60 -0.74 5.44 1.08
N VAL A 61 0.23 4.57 1.32
CA VAL A 61 0.72 4.26 2.67
C VAL A 61 2.04 4.97 2.88
N ASP A 62 2.12 5.77 3.94
CA ASP A 62 3.34 6.42 4.39
C ASP A 62 4.10 5.49 5.36
N PRO A 63 5.14 4.76 4.91
CA PRO A 63 5.91 3.85 5.76
C PRO A 63 6.79 4.59 6.78
N LEU A 64 6.93 5.92 6.69
CA LEU A 64 7.70 6.72 7.64
C LEU A 64 6.83 7.12 8.85
N ALA A 65 5.53 7.27 8.65
CA ALA A 65 4.56 7.59 9.70
C ALA A 65 3.98 6.34 10.38
N VAL A 66 3.79 5.25 9.63
CA VAL A 66 3.23 3.99 10.16
C VAL A 66 4.27 3.26 11.02
N ALA A 67 3.95 3.03 12.29
CA ALA A 67 4.86 2.39 13.25
C ALA A 67 5.01 0.87 13.07
N ASP A 68 3.99 0.21 12.50
CA ASP A 68 3.99 -1.24 12.27
C ASP A 68 3.54 -1.57 10.86
N MET A 69 4.50 -2.00 10.03
CA MET A 69 4.29 -2.42 8.64
C MET A 69 4.09 -3.94 8.51
N SER A 70 4.12 -4.70 9.60
CA SER A 70 3.96 -6.17 9.58
C SER A 70 2.68 -6.64 8.86
N PRO A 71 1.52 -5.93 8.95
CA PRO A 71 0.33 -6.31 8.20
C PRO A 71 0.58 -6.40 6.69
N LEU A 72 1.32 -5.45 6.10
CA LEU A 72 1.65 -5.51 4.68
C LEU A 72 2.47 -6.76 4.35
N GLY A 73 3.44 -7.12 5.19
CA GLY A 73 4.19 -8.37 5.03
C GLY A 73 3.28 -9.62 5.03
N LEU A 74 2.28 -9.64 5.92
CA LEU A 74 1.30 -10.74 5.98
C LEU A 74 0.35 -10.81 4.77
N LEU A 75 0.16 -9.71 4.04
CA LEU A 75 -0.55 -9.71 2.76
C LEU A 75 0.33 -10.31 1.66
N LEU A 76 1.58 -9.87 1.56
CA LEU A 76 2.53 -10.32 0.53
C LEU A 76 2.90 -11.82 0.64
N MET A 77 2.73 -12.41 1.82
CA MET A 77 2.96 -13.84 2.06
C MET A 77 1.71 -14.71 1.79
N ASP A 78 0.53 -14.10 1.60
CA ASP A 78 -0.70 -14.84 1.36
C ASP A 78 -0.73 -15.36 -0.08
N ARG A 79 -0.76 -16.68 -0.27
CA ARG A 79 -0.76 -17.31 -1.60
C ARG A 79 -2.10 -17.22 -2.33
N ARG A 80 -3.11 -16.65 -1.69
CA ARG A 80 -4.46 -16.48 -2.27
C ARG A 80 -4.59 -15.14 -3.01
N VAL A 81 -3.67 -14.21 -2.74
CA VAL A 81 -3.59 -12.87 -3.34
C VAL A 81 -2.45 -12.82 -4.35
#